data_AF-A0A503P4Y5-F1
#
_entry.id   AF-A0A503P4Y5-F1
#
_cell.length_a   1.000
_cell.length_b   1.000
_cell.length_c   1.000
_cell.angle_alpha   90.00
_cell.angle_beta   90.00
_cell.angle_gamma   90.00
#
_symmetry.space_group_name_H-M   'P 1'
#
loop_
_entity.id
_entity.type
_entity.pdbx_description
1 polymer ?
#
loop_
_entity_poly.entity_id
_entity_poly.type
_entity_poly.pdbx_seq_one_letter_code
_entity_poly.pdbx_strand_id
1 'polypeptide(L)'
;MNKFALAFAFAAAAIIVPLASAVAAPTPCETALKDLRAAEAKAKPNDADKNKVSELETKGIERCNADDDKRADDFFAQAMKILGK
;
A
#
# COMPACT_ATOMS: atom_id res chain seq x y z
N MET A 1 -60.86 30.00 25.35
CA MET A 1 -61.48 28.66 25.27
C MET A 1 -61.44 28.18 23.83
N ASN A 2 -61.34 26.87 23.61
CA ASN A 2 -61.10 26.10 22.36
C ASN A 2 -59.63 26.07 21.89
N LYS A 3 -58.81 25.03 22.12
CA LYS A 3 -58.90 23.56 21.90
C LYS A 3 -59.00 23.13 20.43
N PHE A 4 -57.86 23.01 19.74
CA PHE A 4 -57.57 22.03 18.67
C PHE A 4 -56.03 21.89 18.61
N ALA A 5 -55.44 20.83 19.18
CA ALA A 5 -55.23 19.51 18.60
C ALA A 5 -54.00 19.47 17.65
N LEU A 6 -52.95 18.80 18.16
CA LEU A 6 -52.04 17.87 17.48
C LEU A 6 -51.51 18.23 16.08
N ALA A 7 -50.20 18.46 16.00
CA ALA A 7 -49.39 17.92 14.91
C ALA A 7 -47.96 17.69 15.39
N PHE A 8 -47.65 16.43 15.75
CA PHE A 8 -46.29 15.93 15.85
C PHE A 8 -45.68 15.96 14.44
N ALA A 9 -44.58 16.70 14.24
CA ALA A 9 -43.74 16.57 13.07
C ALA A 9 -42.29 16.41 13.53
N PHE A 10 -41.92 15.17 13.89
CA PHE A 10 -40.53 14.76 14.02
C PHE A 10 -39.93 14.66 12.60
N ALA A 11 -39.23 15.71 12.16
CA ALA A 11 -38.36 15.62 11.00
C ALA A 11 -36.93 15.32 11.48
N ALA A 12 -36.66 14.04 11.81
CA ALA A 12 -35.29 13.58 11.99
C ALA A 12 -34.66 13.42 10.59
N ALA A 13 -33.97 14.45 10.12
CA ALA A 13 -33.12 14.34 8.94
C ALA A 13 -31.93 13.45 9.30
N ALA A 14 -32.05 12.15 9.04
CA ALA A 14 -30.91 11.23 9.07
C ALA A 14 -29.98 11.62 7.92
N ILE A 15 -28.91 12.35 8.25
CA ILE A 15 -27.79 12.59 7.33
C ILE A 15 -27.09 11.24 7.20
N ILE A 16 -27.48 10.46 6.21
CA ILE A 16 -26.73 9.26 5.81
C ILE A 16 -25.52 9.77 5.03
N VAL A 17 -24.45 10.13 5.74
CA VAL A 17 -23.14 10.30 5.11
C VAL A 17 -22.68 8.91 4.71
N PRO A 18 -22.54 8.56 3.42
CA PRO A 18 -21.81 7.36 3.08
C PRO A 18 -20.37 7.58 3.55
N LEU A 19 -19.96 6.88 4.60
CA LEU A 19 -18.54 6.63 4.86
C LEU A 19 -18.06 5.77 3.69
N ALA A 20 -17.65 6.42 2.60
CA ALA A 20 -16.87 5.78 1.56
C ALA A 20 -15.52 5.43 2.21
N SER A 21 -15.42 4.22 2.73
CA SER A 21 -14.14 3.61 3.07
C SER A 21 -13.36 3.49 1.76
N ALA A 22 -12.52 4.48 1.49
CA ALA A 22 -11.55 4.40 0.40
C ALA A 22 -10.56 3.29 0.77
N VAL A 23 -10.83 2.08 0.30
CA VAL A 23 -9.83 1.01 0.30
C VAL A 23 -8.79 1.48 -0.70
N ALA A 24 -7.58 1.78 -0.22
CA ALA A 24 -6.47 2.07 -1.11
C ALA A 24 -6.26 0.85 -1.99
N ALA A 25 -6.23 1.04 -3.31
CA ALA A 25 -5.84 -0.02 -4.21
C ALA A 25 -4.46 -0.54 -3.79
N PRO A 26 -4.20 -1.85 -3.90
CA PRO A 26 -2.86 -2.38 -3.66
C PRO A 26 -1.87 -1.63 -4.56
N THR A 27 -0.76 -1.18 -3.96
CA THR A 27 0.31 -0.52 -4.71
C THR A 27 0.95 -1.52 -5.67
N PRO A 28 1.14 -1.17 -6.96
CA PRO A 28 1.81 -2.04 -7.91
C PRO A 28 3.26 -2.36 -7.49
N CYS A 29 3.74 -3.57 -7.80
CA CYS A 29 5.09 -4.05 -7.45
C CYS A 29 6.21 -3.15 -8.01
N GLU A 30 5.95 -2.41 -9.10
CA GLU A 30 6.88 -1.43 -9.66
C GLU A 30 7.17 -0.26 -8.70
N THR A 31 6.23 0.03 -7.79
CA THR A 31 6.43 1.03 -6.74
C THR A 31 7.48 0.54 -5.74
N ALA A 32 7.35 -0.70 -5.28
CA ALA A 32 8.32 -1.32 -4.38
C ALA A 32 9.70 -1.47 -5.04
N LEU A 33 9.74 -1.87 -6.33
CA LEU A 33 10.98 -1.92 -7.11
C LEU A 33 11.66 -0.55 -7.22
N LYS A 34 10.88 0.50 -7.46
CA LYS A 34 11.41 1.87 -7.53
C LYS A 34 12.02 2.30 -6.19
N ASP A 35 11.36 1.98 -5.09
CA ASP A 35 11.86 2.30 -3.75
C ASP A 35 13.15 1.53 -3.41
N LEU A 36 13.22 0.26 -3.80
CA LEU A 36 14.44 -0.55 -3.69
C LEU A 36 15.60 0.11 -4.45
N ARG A 37 15.42 0.46 -5.73
CA ARG A 37 16.47 1.12 -6.53
C ARG A 37 16.89 2.47 -5.96
N ALA A 38 15.94 3.22 -5.41
CA ALA A 38 16.24 4.48 -4.74
C ALA A 38 17.05 4.28 -3.45
N ALA A 39 16.82 3.17 -2.73
CA ALA A 39 17.63 2.78 -1.58
C ALA A 39 19.03 2.32 -2.00
N GLU A 40 19.14 1.49 -3.05
CA GLU A 40 20.42 1.03 -3.60
C GLU A 40 21.31 2.18 -4.01
N ALA A 41 20.76 3.18 -4.71
CA ALA A 41 21.50 4.37 -5.15
C ALA A 41 22.07 5.20 -3.98
N LYS A 42 21.50 5.07 -2.78
CA LYS A 42 21.95 5.78 -1.56
C LYS A 42 22.82 4.91 -0.66
N ALA A 43 22.72 3.60 -0.78
CA ALA A 43 23.44 2.65 0.06
C ALA A 43 24.88 2.47 -0.44
N LYS A 44 25.78 2.08 0.47
CA LYS A 44 27.15 1.65 0.15
C LYS A 44 27.41 0.26 0.75
N PRO A 45 26.69 -0.79 0.31
CA PRO A 45 26.89 -2.13 0.83
C PRO A 45 28.25 -2.70 0.39
N ASN A 46 28.75 -3.68 1.14
CA ASN A 46 29.87 -4.50 0.69
C ASN A 46 29.44 -5.37 -0.50
N ASP A 47 30.40 -6.03 -1.17
CA ASP A 47 30.12 -6.77 -2.40
C ASP A 47 29.22 -8.00 -2.18
N ALA A 48 29.30 -8.65 -1.01
CA ALA A 48 28.44 -9.78 -0.68
C ALA A 48 26.96 -9.35 -0.56
N ASP A 49 26.72 -8.21 0.08
CA ASP A 49 25.38 -7.66 0.25
C ASP A 49 24.83 -7.09 -1.07
N LYS A 50 25.66 -6.45 -1.89
CA LYS A 50 25.29 -6.05 -3.26
C LYS A 50 24.80 -7.24 -4.08
N ASN A 51 25.54 -8.35 -4.06
CA ASN A 51 25.18 -9.54 -4.83
C ASN A 51 23.85 -10.13 -4.35
N LYS A 52 23.61 -10.19 -3.03
CA LYS A 52 22.33 -10.65 -2.48
C LYS A 52 21.16 -9.73 -2.86
N VAL A 53 21.36 -8.41 -2.78
CA VAL A 53 20.34 -7.42 -3.18
C VAL A 53 20.00 -7.58 -4.65
N SER A 54 20.99 -7.70 -5.54
CA SER A 54 20.77 -7.91 -6.98
C SER A 54 20.03 -9.24 -7.28
N GLU A 55 20.36 -10.32 -6.56
CA GLU A 55 19.64 -11.60 -6.71
C GLU A 55 18.17 -11.48 -6.29
N LEU A 56 17.90 -10.78 -5.18
CA LEU A 56 16.55 -10.54 -4.70
C LEU A 56 15.77 -9.59 -5.62
N GLU A 57 16.40 -8.52 -6.12
CA GLU A 57 15.80 -7.62 -7.11
C GLU A 57 15.42 -8.39 -8.38
N THR A 58 16.33 -9.24 -8.89
CA THR A 58 16.07 -10.06 -10.09
C THR A 58 14.87 -10.99 -9.86
N LYS A 59 14.83 -11.73 -8.74
CA LYS A 59 13.70 -12.59 -8.39
C LYS A 59 12.40 -11.79 -8.22
N GLY A 60 12.48 -10.61 -7.63
CA GLY A 60 11.35 -9.72 -7.46
C GLY A 60 10.79 -9.25 -8.81
N ILE A 61 11.66 -8.85 -9.75
CA ILE A 61 11.27 -8.46 -11.11
C ILE A 61 10.61 -9.62 -11.85
N GLU A 62 11.16 -10.84 -11.76
CA GLU A 62 10.56 -12.02 -12.39
C GLU A 62 9.14 -12.30 -11.87
N ARG A 63 8.90 -12.11 -10.56
CA ARG A 63 7.56 -12.28 -9.96
C ARG A 63 6.62 -11.13 -10.33
N CYS A 64 7.13 -9.90 -10.33
CA CYS A 64 6.38 -8.70 -10.72
C CYS A 64 5.90 -8.81 -12.18
N ASN A 65 6.79 -9.22 -13.10
CA ASN A 65 6.42 -9.47 -14.50
C ASN A 65 5.43 -10.63 -14.70
N ALA A 66 5.27 -11.49 -13.69
CA ALA A 66 4.32 -12.60 -13.69
C ALA A 66 3.01 -12.25 -12.96
N ASP A 67 2.77 -10.96 -12.68
CA ASP A 67 1.64 -10.43 -11.90
C ASP A 67 1.54 -11.06 -10.50
N ASP A 68 2.65 -11.56 -9.96
CA ASP A 68 2.75 -12.10 -8.60
C ASP A 68 3.36 -11.06 -7.67
N ASP A 69 2.58 -10.00 -7.47
CA ASP A 69 2.98 -8.82 -6.70
C ASP A 69 3.38 -9.19 -5.28
N LYS A 70 2.67 -10.14 -4.66
CA LYS A 70 2.95 -10.56 -3.29
C LYS A 70 4.36 -11.13 -3.14
N ARG A 71 4.77 -12.05 -4.02
CA ARG A 71 6.12 -12.62 -3.94
C ARG A 71 7.18 -11.62 -4.40
N ALA A 72 6.85 -10.73 -5.33
CA ALA A 72 7.74 -9.64 -5.73
C ALA A 72 8.06 -8.73 -4.54
N ASP A 73 7.04 -8.24 -3.85
CA ASP A 73 7.14 -7.38 -2.68
C ASP A 73 7.93 -8.06 -1.54
N ASP A 74 7.71 -9.36 -1.31
CA ASP A 74 8.46 -10.12 -0.31
C ASP A 74 9.97 -10.16 -0.64
N PHE A 75 10.35 -10.29 -1.90
CA PHE A 75 11.77 -10.23 -2.32
C PHE A 75 12.34 -8.81 -2.18
N PHE A 76 11.60 -7.79 -2.62
CA PHE A 76 12.04 -6.40 -2.49
C PHE A 76 12.19 -5.99 -1.03
N ALA A 77 11.28 -6.42 -0.14
CA ALA A 77 11.38 -6.17 1.29
C ALA A 77 12.59 -6.86 1.94
N GLN A 78 12.96 -8.06 1.48
CA GLN A 78 14.20 -8.72 1.93
C GLN A 78 15.43 -7.93 1.47
N ALA A 79 15.44 -7.44 0.22
CA ALA A 79 16.53 -6.64 -0.31
C ALA A 79 16.69 -5.31 0.46
N MET A 80 15.57 -4.65 0.76
CA MET A 80 15.52 -3.44 1.57
C MET A 80 16.13 -3.63 2.97
N LYS A 81 15.84 -4.76 3.64
CA LYS A 81 16.46 -5.10 4.93
C LYS A 81 17.98 -5.21 4.85
N ILE A 82 18.52 -5.77 3.76
CA ILE A 82 19.98 -5.86 3.55
C ILE A 82 20.58 -4.46 3.39
N LEU A 83 19.86 -3.54 2.75
CA LEU A 83 20.26 -2.13 2.61
C LEU A 83 20.07 -1.31 3.90
N GLY A 84 19.55 -1.91 4.97
CA GLY A 84 19.27 -1.23 6.24
C GLY A 84 18.06 -0.29 6.19
N LYS A 85 17.07 -0.60 5.34
CA LYS A 85 15.79 0.13 5.23
C LYS A 85 14.68 -0.53 6.03
#